data_AF-A0A9W9XPR8-F1
#
_entry.id   AF-A0A9W9XPR8-F1
#
_cell.length_a   1.000
_cell.length_b   1.000
_cell.length_c   1.000
_cell.angle_alpha   90.00
_cell.angle_beta   90.00
_cell.angle_gamma   90.00
#
_symmetry.space_group_name_H-M   'P 1'
#
loop_
_entity.id
_entity.type
_entity.pdbx_description
1 polymer ?
#
loop_
_entity_poly.entity_id
_entity_poly.type
_entity_poly.pdbx_seq_one_letter_code
_entity_poly.pdbx_strand_id
1 'polypeptide(L)'
;MAEKIDVNNKVYKLAAMPFLLERKGDYDEAIKIYQNAITVLDEATKIYKKGNVLKINRKMFERQVQVHRERLAYLEDLKRKGSFDGIILPPTILDAMEEVEDEDGKTWSLTQIRRDLNTFRGDDPAQSTKDISTAPAHIRPFLNTDTSQRPFFSLTLSPSAPTITYRITHSSELVSLGMRSYWFFVKDSTNTHVLYALQFVWGNEAPIVETVLRRAGEFLPQIGATSVRLQKMKGGTFRMITRTIPDMGAITEIPDGELQRKDWSPRRFEYGGRNFVWKSAAAEGKKEGGMFGSFGIAWETLYETKRVWAKTGSRTGKMEDEIVGPRLCWGEKKGGNSADHSIHMVGGLDLYFREHLLAVQLSRLARASYPPQKDTKGLEVATTGLGWLSLASSLA
;
A
#
# COMPACT_ATOMS: atom_id res chain seq x y z
N MET A 1 0.59 -18.96 9.29
CA MET A 1 -0.23 -18.55 10.45
C MET A 1 -0.44 -17.06 10.34
N ALA A 2 -1.68 -16.60 10.21
CA ALA A 2 -1.99 -15.18 10.23
C ALA A 2 -1.68 -14.64 11.64
N GLU A 3 -0.70 -13.76 11.76
CA GLU A 3 -0.49 -13.00 12.99
C GLU A 3 -1.74 -12.14 13.20
N LYS A 4 -2.59 -12.54 14.15
CA LYS A 4 -3.70 -11.71 14.61
C LYS A 4 -3.06 -10.49 15.27
N ILE A 5 -3.37 -9.29 14.76
CA ILE A 5 -2.90 -8.04 15.39
C ILE A 5 -3.40 -8.06 16.83
N ASP A 6 -2.47 -8.14 17.79
CA ASP A 6 -2.79 -7.97 19.19
C ASP A 6 -3.01 -6.48 19.46
N VAL A 7 -4.23 -6.01 19.22
CA VAL A 7 -4.65 -4.65 19.54
C VAL A 7 -4.57 -4.35 21.05
N ASN A 8 -4.40 -5.37 21.90
CA ASN A 8 -4.17 -5.21 23.33
C ASN A 8 -2.68 -5.03 23.69
N ASN A 9 -1.76 -5.19 22.72
CA ASN A 9 -0.34 -4.95 22.90
C ASN A 9 -0.10 -3.50 23.37
N LYS A 10 0.69 -3.34 24.44
CA LYS A 10 1.04 -2.03 25.01
C LYS A 10 1.65 -1.08 23.97
N VAL A 11 2.46 -1.60 23.06
CA VAL A 11 3.10 -0.85 21.97
C VAL A 11 2.05 -0.35 20.98
N TYR A 12 1.10 -1.21 20.61
CA TYR A 12 -0.01 -0.83 19.75
C TYR A 12 -0.90 0.24 20.41
N LYS A 13 -1.22 0.08 21.71
CA LYS A 13 -1.98 1.08 22.45
C LYS A 13 -1.30 2.46 22.46
N LEU A 14 0.02 2.51 22.61
CA LEU A 14 0.75 3.78 22.60
C LEU A 14 0.71 4.45 21.21
N ALA A 15 0.79 3.66 20.13
CA ALA A 15 0.87 4.19 18.77
C ALA A 15 -0.50 4.50 18.12
N ALA A 16 -1.50 3.64 18.31
CA ALA A 16 -2.77 3.72 17.58
C ALA A 16 -3.93 4.29 18.41
N MET A 17 -3.94 4.08 19.74
CA MET A 17 -5.07 4.48 20.59
C MET A 17 -5.45 5.97 20.50
N PRO A 18 -4.49 6.93 20.46
CA PRO A 18 -4.85 8.34 20.28
C PRO A 18 -5.70 8.58 19.04
N PHE A 19 -5.34 7.97 17.90
CA PHE A 19 -6.09 8.09 16.64
C PHE A 19 -7.50 7.48 16.75
N LEU A 20 -7.64 6.38 17.49
CA LEU A 20 -8.94 5.75 17.74
C LEU A 20 -9.87 6.64 18.57
N LEU A 21 -9.32 7.39 19.53
CA LEU A 21 -10.10 8.35 20.33
C LEU A 21 -10.56 9.53 19.48
N GLU A 22 -9.71 10.01 18.56
CA GLU A 22 -10.12 11.06 17.61
C GLU A 22 -11.28 10.63 16.72
N ARG A 23 -11.30 9.35 16.29
CA ARG A 23 -12.41 8.77 15.52
C ARG A 23 -13.72 8.76 16.30
N LYS A 24 -13.65 8.51 17.60
CA LYS A 24 -14.82 8.52 18.50
C LYS A 24 -15.31 9.92 18.85
N GLY A 25 -14.56 10.96 18.47
CA GLY A 25 -14.84 12.35 18.86
C GLY A 25 -14.36 12.70 20.27
N ASP A 26 -13.65 11.80 20.96
CA ASP A 26 -13.14 11.99 22.32
C ASP A 26 -11.83 12.79 22.31
N TYR A 27 -11.85 13.99 21.71
CA TYR A 27 -10.63 14.77 21.44
C TYR A 27 -9.86 15.19 22.70
N ASP A 28 -10.55 15.50 23.78
CA ASP A 28 -9.91 15.85 25.05
C ASP A 28 -9.12 14.69 25.64
N GLU A 29 -9.65 13.47 25.51
CA GLU A 29 -8.94 12.27 25.94
C GLU A 29 -7.82 11.92 24.96
N ALA A 30 -8.06 12.05 23.64
CA ALA A 30 -7.04 11.86 22.62
C ALA A 30 -5.80 12.73 22.89
N ILE A 31 -5.98 14.01 23.21
CA ILE A 31 -4.90 14.94 23.56
C ILE A 31 -4.08 14.42 24.76
N LYS A 32 -4.74 13.98 25.84
CA LYS A 32 -4.02 13.41 27.00
C LYS A 32 -3.24 12.16 26.65
N ILE A 33 -3.85 11.25 25.88
CA ILE A 33 -3.19 10.01 25.47
C ILE A 33 -2.01 10.32 24.53
N TYR A 34 -2.12 11.30 23.63
CA TYR A 34 -0.98 11.76 22.82
C TYR A 34 0.19 12.24 23.67
N GLN A 35 -0.07 13.08 24.67
CA GLN A 35 0.98 13.58 25.59
C GLN A 35 1.68 12.43 26.34
N ASN A 36 0.90 11.46 26.82
CA ASN A 36 1.43 10.27 27.49
C ASN A 36 2.24 9.39 26.51
N ALA A 37 1.69 9.10 25.33
CA ALA A 37 2.34 8.29 24.30
C ALA A 37 3.69 8.89 23.87
N ILE A 38 3.75 10.21 23.65
CA ILE A 38 5.00 10.93 23.34
C ILE A 38 6.02 10.72 24.45
N THR A 39 5.62 10.91 25.71
CA THR A 39 6.51 10.76 26.87
C THR A 39 7.09 9.35 26.95
N VAL A 40 6.25 8.33 26.91
CA VAL A 40 6.67 6.92 27.02
C VAL A 40 7.55 6.50 25.83
N LEU A 41 7.16 6.87 24.61
CA LEU A 41 7.94 6.52 23.42
C LEU A 41 9.28 7.28 23.37
N ASP A 42 9.33 8.54 23.80
CA ASP A 42 10.59 9.28 23.94
C ASP A 42 11.54 8.60 24.93
N GLU A 43 11.05 8.17 26.09
CA GLU A 43 11.84 7.41 27.06
C GLU A 43 12.35 6.10 26.47
N ALA A 44 11.49 5.35 25.77
CA ALA A 44 11.87 4.13 25.07
C ALA A 44 12.98 4.40 24.04
N THR A 45 12.89 5.48 23.24
CA THR A 45 13.95 5.82 22.28
C THR A 45 15.28 6.11 22.97
N LYS A 46 15.28 6.77 24.14
CA LYS A 46 16.51 7.04 24.91
C LYS A 46 17.14 5.75 25.43
N ILE A 47 16.32 4.79 25.89
CA ILE A 47 16.78 3.46 26.30
C ILE A 47 17.38 2.71 25.10
N TYR A 48 16.68 2.69 23.97
CA TYR A 48 17.15 2.03 22.74
C TYR A 48 18.41 2.68 22.14
N LYS A 49 18.67 3.96 22.39
CA LYS A 49 19.95 4.59 22.03
C LYS A 49 21.13 4.04 22.82
N LYS A 50 20.91 3.62 24.07
CA LYS A 50 21.93 3.08 24.96
C LYS A 50 22.04 1.55 24.89
N GLY A 51 20.97 0.87 24.48
CA GLY A 51 20.92 -0.58 24.31
C GLY A 51 21.41 -1.07 22.93
N ASN A 52 21.36 -2.38 22.72
CA ASN A 52 21.76 -3.04 21.47
C ASN A 52 20.60 -3.19 20.45
N VAL A 53 19.68 -2.22 20.42
CA VAL A 53 18.52 -2.26 19.50
C VAL A 53 18.94 -1.78 18.13
N LEU A 54 18.50 -2.48 17.08
CA LEU A 54 18.77 -2.12 15.70
C LEU A 54 18.35 -0.67 15.42
N LYS A 55 19.24 0.10 14.79
CA LYS A 55 19.01 1.52 14.50
C LYS A 55 17.73 1.75 13.70
N ILE A 56 17.38 0.85 12.77
CA ILE A 56 16.15 0.93 11.99
C ILE A 56 14.89 0.89 12.87
N ASN A 57 14.84 0.00 13.85
CA ASN A 57 13.70 -0.11 14.79
C ASN A 57 13.61 1.14 15.64
N ARG A 58 14.74 1.59 16.20
CA ARG A 58 14.79 2.83 16.98
C ARG A 58 14.25 4.04 16.22
N LYS A 59 14.56 4.13 14.92
CA LYS A 59 14.08 5.21 14.05
C LYS A 59 12.58 5.13 13.79
N MET A 60 11.98 3.95 13.76
CA MET A 60 10.52 3.81 13.69
C MET A 60 9.84 4.44 14.92
N PHE A 61 10.39 4.24 16.13
CA PHE A 61 9.91 4.90 17.35
C PHE A 61 10.06 6.42 17.30
N GLU A 62 11.24 6.93 16.90
CA GLU A 62 11.46 8.38 16.74
C GLU A 62 10.47 9.00 15.75
N ARG A 63 10.13 8.30 14.66
CA ARG A 63 9.14 8.75 13.67
C ARG A 63 7.71 8.69 14.20
N GLN A 64 7.33 7.64 14.93
CA GLN A 64 6.01 7.57 15.57
C GLN A 64 5.80 8.75 16.55
N VAL A 65 6.83 9.08 17.35
CA VAL A 65 6.80 10.25 18.24
C VAL A 65 6.61 11.54 17.45
N GLN A 66 7.31 11.71 16.32
CA GLN A 66 7.17 12.89 15.49
C GLN A 66 5.73 13.05 14.99
N VAL A 67 5.12 11.98 14.48
CA VAL A 67 3.72 11.99 14.04
C VAL A 67 2.78 12.36 15.18
N HIS A 68 3.00 11.82 16.38
CA HIS A 68 2.21 12.17 17.56
C HIS A 68 2.34 13.64 17.96
N ARG A 69 3.54 14.21 17.92
CA ARG A 69 3.75 15.63 18.22
C ARG A 69 3.05 16.54 17.21
N GLU A 70 3.19 16.23 15.93
CA GLU A 70 2.51 16.96 14.86
C GLU A 70 0.99 16.88 15.03
N ARG A 71 0.47 15.71 15.40
CA ARG A 71 -0.97 15.52 15.60
C ARG A 71 -1.49 16.20 16.87
N LEU A 72 -0.76 16.11 17.97
CA LEU A 72 -1.08 16.81 19.21
C LEU A 72 -1.16 18.33 18.99
N ALA A 73 -0.17 18.92 18.34
CA ALA A 73 -0.15 20.36 18.06
C ALA A 73 -1.36 20.80 17.22
N TYR A 74 -1.78 19.96 16.26
CA TYR A 74 -2.98 20.22 15.46
C TYR A 74 -4.26 20.15 16.31
N LEU A 75 -4.42 19.14 17.15
CA LEU A 75 -5.58 19.01 18.04
C LEU A 75 -5.67 20.14 19.06
N GLU A 76 -4.54 20.56 19.64
CA GLU A 76 -4.49 21.70 20.56
C GLU A 76 -4.86 23.01 19.87
N ASP A 77 -4.47 23.20 18.60
CA ASP A 77 -4.89 24.35 17.80
C ASP A 77 -6.41 24.35 17.54
N LEU A 78 -7.00 23.21 17.17
CA LEU A 78 -8.44 23.06 17.00
C LEU A 78 -9.19 23.31 18.32
N LYS A 79 -8.71 22.73 19.42
CA LYS A 79 -9.27 22.95 20.76
C LYS A 79 -9.26 24.43 21.14
N ARG A 80 -8.16 25.14 20.88
CA ARG A 80 -8.06 26.59 21.10
C ARG A 80 -9.02 27.40 20.24
N LYS A 81 -9.30 26.95 19.01
CA LYS A 81 -10.31 27.54 18.12
C LYS A 81 -11.75 27.22 18.55
N GLY A 82 -11.93 26.24 19.44
CA GLY A 82 -13.23 25.86 19.98
C GLY A 82 -14.08 24.96 19.07
N SER A 83 -13.51 24.44 17.97
CA SER A 83 -14.20 23.54 17.05
C SER A 83 -13.23 22.52 16.45
N PHE A 84 -13.70 21.29 16.30
CA PHE A 84 -13.04 20.20 15.59
C PHE A 84 -13.70 19.92 14.23
N ASP A 85 -14.56 20.84 13.74
CA ASP A 85 -15.25 20.67 12.46
C ASP A 85 -14.24 20.60 11.30
N GLY A 86 -14.45 19.63 10.41
CA GLY A 86 -13.57 19.41 9.26
C GLY A 86 -12.21 18.82 9.63
N ILE A 87 -12.04 18.28 10.85
CA ILE A 87 -10.82 17.57 11.24
C ILE A 87 -10.47 16.47 10.24
N ILE A 88 -9.22 16.46 9.78
CA ILE A 88 -8.71 15.38 8.94
C ILE A 88 -8.40 14.19 9.83
N LEU A 89 -9.09 13.07 9.68
CA LEU A 89 -8.88 11.86 10.48
C LEU A 89 -8.00 10.86 9.72
N PRO A 90 -6.75 10.61 10.17
CA PRO A 90 -5.89 9.60 9.57
C PRO A 90 -6.52 8.21 9.66
N PRO A 91 -6.29 7.36 8.65
CA PRO A 91 -6.82 6.00 8.62
C PRO A 91 -6.14 5.11 9.67
N THR A 92 -6.90 4.16 10.21
CA THR A 92 -6.47 3.17 11.21
C THR A 92 -6.88 1.77 10.77
N ILE A 93 -6.27 0.71 11.34
CA ILE A 93 -6.70 -0.66 11.07
C ILE A 93 -8.16 -0.90 11.45
N LEU A 94 -8.70 -0.22 12.47
CA LEU A 94 -10.11 -0.39 12.85
C LEU A 94 -11.02 0.14 11.75
N ASP A 95 -10.69 1.27 11.12
CA ASP A 95 -11.46 1.76 9.96
C ASP A 95 -11.43 0.75 8.81
N ALA A 96 -10.27 0.12 8.60
CA ALA A 96 -10.09 -0.89 7.57
C ALA A 96 -10.93 -2.14 7.87
N MET A 97 -10.93 -2.59 9.12
CA MET A 97 -11.67 -3.76 9.56
C MET A 97 -13.17 -3.51 9.56
N GLU A 98 -13.63 -2.37 10.06
CA GLU A 98 -15.04 -1.97 10.08
C GLU A 98 -15.64 -1.98 8.66
N GLU A 99 -14.95 -1.42 7.67
CA GLU A 99 -15.39 -1.44 6.26
C GLU A 99 -15.50 -2.87 5.67
N VAL A 100 -14.79 -3.84 6.25
CA VAL A 100 -14.80 -5.24 5.82
C VAL A 100 -15.80 -6.09 6.62
N GLU A 101 -16.07 -5.71 7.87
CA GLU A 101 -17.02 -6.35 8.78
C GLU A 101 -18.44 -5.80 8.62
N ASP A 102 -18.62 -4.66 7.95
CA ASP A 102 -19.91 -4.07 7.63
C ASP A 102 -20.70 -4.96 6.64
N GLU A 103 -21.53 -5.84 7.21
CA GLU A 103 -22.39 -6.78 6.50
C GLU A 103 -23.81 -6.23 6.30
N ASP A 104 -23.93 -4.97 5.90
CA ASP A 104 -25.20 -4.35 5.50
C ASP A 104 -25.96 -5.14 4.38
N GLY A 105 -25.30 -6.12 3.75
CA GLY A 105 -25.90 -7.16 2.90
C GLY A 105 -26.43 -6.67 1.55
N LYS A 106 -26.46 -5.36 1.34
CA LYS A 106 -26.97 -4.70 0.12
C LYS A 106 -25.90 -4.49 -0.95
N THR A 107 -24.67 -4.23 -0.55
CA THR A 107 -23.53 -3.98 -1.45
C THR A 107 -22.26 -4.54 -0.86
N TRP A 108 -21.53 -5.34 -1.66
CA TRP A 108 -20.27 -5.96 -1.24
C TRP A 108 -19.09 -5.15 -1.76
N SER A 109 -18.15 -4.78 -0.89
CA SER A 109 -16.91 -4.10 -1.28
C SER A 109 -15.96 -5.03 -2.06
N LEU A 110 -14.97 -4.49 -2.77
CA LEU A 110 -13.96 -5.31 -3.46
C LEU A 110 -13.20 -6.16 -2.45
N THR A 111 -12.86 -5.56 -1.31
CA THR A 111 -12.09 -6.23 -0.27
C THR A 111 -12.88 -7.35 0.40
N GLN A 112 -14.18 -7.17 0.68
CA GLN A 112 -15.02 -8.26 1.20
C GLN A 112 -15.06 -9.45 0.24
N ILE A 113 -15.31 -9.19 -1.05
CA ILE A 113 -15.31 -10.24 -2.08
C ILE A 113 -13.95 -10.94 -2.14
N ARG A 114 -12.84 -10.17 -2.07
CA ARG A 114 -11.49 -10.74 -2.06
C ARG A 114 -11.25 -11.64 -0.85
N ARG A 115 -11.60 -11.17 0.36
CA ARG A 115 -11.47 -11.94 1.61
C ARG A 115 -12.23 -13.26 1.49
N ASP A 116 -13.49 -13.19 1.07
CA ASP A 116 -14.37 -14.37 1.01
C ASP A 116 -13.95 -15.34 -0.10
N LEU A 117 -13.48 -14.83 -1.25
CA LEU A 117 -12.86 -15.66 -2.29
C LEU A 117 -11.59 -16.35 -1.80
N ASN A 118 -10.74 -15.67 -1.04
CA ASN A 118 -9.53 -16.26 -0.48
C ASN A 118 -9.87 -17.37 0.53
N THR A 119 -10.79 -17.08 1.47
CA THR A 119 -11.30 -18.06 2.43
C THR A 119 -11.94 -19.27 1.75
N PHE A 120 -12.73 -19.03 0.69
CA PHE A 120 -13.34 -20.10 -0.08
C PHE A 120 -12.29 -20.93 -0.81
N ARG A 121 -11.35 -20.31 -1.54
CA ARG A 121 -10.28 -21.04 -2.27
C ARG A 121 -9.37 -21.85 -1.33
N GLY A 122 -9.12 -21.34 -0.13
CA GLY A 122 -8.21 -21.96 0.85
C GLY A 122 -6.73 -21.82 0.47
N ASP A 123 -5.85 -22.23 1.38
CA ASP A 123 -4.39 -22.08 1.22
C ASP A 123 -3.72 -23.21 0.41
N ASP A 124 -4.43 -24.30 0.14
CA ASP A 124 -3.86 -25.50 -0.51
C ASP A 124 -4.25 -25.60 -1.99
N PRO A 125 -3.33 -25.32 -2.93
CA PRO A 125 -3.58 -25.48 -4.36
C PRO A 125 -3.82 -26.94 -4.79
N ALA A 126 -3.53 -27.93 -3.94
CA ALA A 126 -3.81 -29.34 -4.21
C ALA A 126 -5.26 -29.75 -3.88
N GLN A 127 -6.02 -28.95 -3.12
CA GLN A 127 -7.47 -29.10 -2.97
C GLN A 127 -8.20 -28.46 -4.15
N SER A 128 -7.77 -28.78 -5.37
CA SER A 128 -8.44 -28.32 -6.58
C SER A 128 -9.86 -28.86 -6.59
N THR A 129 -10.81 -27.93 -6.72
CA THR A 129 -12.26 -28.11 -6.86
C THR A 129 -13.04 -28.34 -5.57
N LYS A 130 -13.07 -27.34 -4.67
CA LYS A 130 -14.30 -27.11 -3.89
C LYS A 130 -15.45 -26.88 -4.87
N ASP A 131 -16.56 -27.57 -4.65
CA ASP A 131 -17.74 -27.44 -5.49
C ASP A 131 -18.25 -25.99 -5.45
N ILE A 132 -18.26 -25.32 -6.61
CA ILE A 132 -18.72 -23.93 -6.77
C ILE A 132 -20.16 -23.77 -6.26
N SER A 133 -20.97 -24.84 -6.27
CA SER A 133 -22.33 -24.83 -5.72
C SER A 133 -22.35 -24.49 -4.23
N THR A 134 -21.30 -24.83 -3.48
CA THR A 134 -21.16 -24.59 -2.04
C THR A 134 -20.68 -23.17 -1.71
N ALA A 135 -20.28 -22.38 -2.71
CA ALA A 135 -19.81 -21.02 -2.47
C ALA A 135 -20.98 -20.10 -2.08
N PRO A 136 -20.75 -19.13 -1.17
CA PRO A 136 -21.70 -18.05 -0.88
C PRO A 136 -22.18 -17.36 -2.15
N ALA A 137 -23.47 -16.98 -2.18
CA ALA A 137 -24.13 -16.49 -3.39
C ALA A 137 -23.43 -15.26 -3.99
N HIS A 138 -22.91 -14.35 -3.16
CA HIS A 138 -22.25 -13.12 -3.60
C HIS A 138 -20.89 -13.36 -4.26
N ILE A 139 -20.19 -14.48 -3.96
CA ILE A 139 -18.90 -14.79 -4.59
C ILE A 139 -18.99 -15.69 -5.82
N ARG A 140 -20.13 -16.38 -6.01
CA ARG A 140 -20.34 -17.29 -7.16
C ARG A 140 -20.04 -16.67 -8.53
N PRO A 141 -20.46 -15.42 -8.84
CA PRO A 141 -20.18 -14.81 -10.14
C PRO A 141 -18.67 -14.73 -10.45
N PHE A 142 -17.83 -14.61 -9.42
CA PHE A 142 -16.38 -14.45 -9.56
C PHE A 142 -15.62 -15.77 -9.63
N LEU A 143 -16.27 -16.89 -9.26
CA LEU A 143 -15.72 -18.24 -9.37
C LEU A 143 -15.98 -18.87 -10.74
N ASN A 144 -16.96 -18.35 -11.49
CA ASN A 144 -17.32 -18.86 -12.80
C ASN A 144 -16.22 -18.59 -13.84
N THR A 145 -16.06 -19.53 -14.79
CA THR A 145 -15.12 -19.43 -15.90
C THR A 145 -15.56 -18.42 -16.95
N ASP A 146 -16.87 -18.17 -17.08
CA ASP A 146 -17.40 -17.12 -17.94
C ASP A 146 -17.18 -15.73 -17.32
N THR A 147 -16.20 -15.00 -17.84
CA THR A 147 -15.86 -13.65 -17.39
C THR A 147 -16.91 -12.61 -17.79
N SER A 148 -17.82 -12.91 -18.73
CA SER A 148 -18.86 -11.98 -19.17
C SER A 148 -19.93 -11.73 -18.10
N GLN A 149 -20.09 -12.66 -17.16
CA GLN A 149 -21.07 -12.60 -16.06
C GLN A 149 -20.52 -11.87 -14.82
N ARG A 150 -19.25 -11.46 -14.83
CA ARG A 150 -18.62 -10.80 -13.68
C ARG A 150 -19.03 -9.32 -13.63
N PRO A 151 -19.61 -8.84 -12.50
CA PRO A 151 -19.97 -7.43 -12.37
C PRO A 151 -18.72 -6.56 -12.26
N PHE A 152 -18.73 -5.43 -12.98
CA PHE A 152 -17.63 -4.45 -12.97
C PHE A 152 -17.74 -3.50 -11.78
N PHE A 153 -16.64 -3.32 -11.07
CA PHE A 153 -16.59 -2.44 -9.91
C PHE A 153 -16.48 -0.96 -10.30
N SER A 154 -15.73 -0.64 -11.35
CA SER A 154 -15.58 0.72 -11.87
C SER A 154 -16.92 1.38 -12.22
N LEU A 155 -17.92 0.59 -12.58
CA LEU A 155 -19.27 1.04 -12.92
C LEU A 155 -20.18 1.23 -11.69
N THR A 156 -19.81 0.67 -10.53
CA THR A 156 -20.56 0.87 -9.27
C THR A 156 -20.11 2.11 -8.50
N LEU A 157 -19.01 2.74 -8.92
CA LEU A 157 -18.50 3.95 -8.29
C LEU A 157 -19.38 5.15 -8.61
N SER A 158 -19.72 5.93 -7.58
CA SER A 158 -20.50 7.15 -7.76
C SER A 158 -19.66 8.21 -8.51
N PRO A 159 -20.14 8.75 -9.65
CA PRO A 159 -19.45 9.83 -10.35
C PRO A 159 -19.34 11.12 -9.55
N SER A 160 -20.19 11.31 -8.54
CA SER A 160 -20.17 12.48 -7.66
C SER A 160 -19.16 12.35 -6.51
N ALA A 161 -18.60 11.15 -6.28
CA ALA A 161 -17.61 10.96 -5.23
C ALA A 161 -16.31 11.71 -5.58
N PRO A 162 -15.82 12.60 -4.70
CA PRO A 162 -14.65 13.41 -5.00
C PRO A 162 -13.39 12.54 -5.16
N THR A 163 -12.50 12.97 -6.05
CA THR A 163 -11.18 12.35 -6.20
C THR A 163 -10.36 12.58 -4.94
N ILE A 164 -9.80 11.50 -4.39
CA ILE A 164 -8.88 11.54 -3.25
C ILE A 164 -7.49 11.86 -3.77
N THR A 165 -6.85 12.88 -3.20
CA THR A 165 -5.48 13.28 -3.58
C THR A 165 -4.54 13.10 -2.40
N TYR A 166 -3.48 12.34 -2.64
CA TYR A 166 -2.38 12.11 -1.72
C TYR A 166 -1.14 12.88 -2.17
N ARG A 167 -0.48 13.52 -1.21
CA ARG A 167 0.77 14.27 -1.42
C ARG A 167 1.94 13.45 -0.90
N ILE A 168 2.95 13.23 -1.73
CA ILE A 168 4.09 12.40 -1.38
C ILE A 168 5.28 13.28 -1.08
N THR A 169 5.87 13.07 0.10
CA THR A 169 7.16 13.65 0.50
C THR A 169 8.10 12.52 0.91
N HIS A 170 9.40 12.75 0.83
CA HIS A 170 10.37 11.72 1.19
C HIS A 170 11.33 12.16 2.30
N SER A 171 11.84 11.19 3.04
CA SER A 171 12.98 11.35 3.92
C SER A 171 13.85 10.09 3.92
N SER A 172 15.10 10.20 4.34
CA SER A 172 15.99 9.05 4.45
C SER A 172 16.96 9.19 5.59
N GLU A 173 17.40 8.06 6.13
CA GLU A 173 18.34 8.01 7.22
C GLU A 173 19.32 6.86 7.07
N LEU A 174 20.58 7.09 7.43
CA LEU A 174 21.60 6.04 7.46
C LEU A 174 21.33 5.11 8.64
N VAL A 175 21.03 3.83 8.37
CA VAL A 175 20.71 2.82 9.40
C VAL A 175 21.87 1.87 9.67
N SER A 176 22.74 1.64 8.67
CA SER A 176 24.00 0.91 8.80
C SER A 176 25.00 1.43 7.76
N LEU A 177 26.26 1.02 7.83
CA LEU A 177 27.27 1.38 6.83
C LEU A 177 26.78 0.95 5.44
N GLY A 178 26.68 1.91 4.52
CA GLY A 178 26.20 1.66 3.14
C GLY A 178 24.70 1.40 2.99
N MET A 179 23.90 1.42 4.07
CA MET A 179 22.46 1.16 4.02
C MET A 179 21.64 2.31 4.60
N ARG A 180 20.65 2.77 3.85
CA ARG A 180 19.71 3.81 4.25
C ARG A 180 18.29 3.27 4.30
N SER A 181 17.55 3.66 5.35
CA SER A 181 16.11 3.48 5.39
C SER A 181 15.46 4.72 4.80
N TYR A 182 14.65 4.52 3.77
CA TYR A 182 13.88 5.57 3.11
C TYR A 182 12.42 5.46 3.54
N TRP A 183 11.80 6.63 3.62
CA TRP A 183 10.40 6.78 4.00
C TRP A 183 9.73 7.72 3.00
N PHE A 184 8.68 7.22 2.34
CA PHE A 184 7.77 8.05 1.57
C PHE A 184 6.53 8.31 2.41
N PHE A 185 6.35 9.53 2.88
CA PHE A 185 5.18 9.95 3.62
C PHE A 185 4.07 10.33 2.66
N VAL A 186 2.93 9.68 2.85
CA VAL A 186 1.68 9.93 2.14
C VAL A 186 0.85 10.85 3.01
N LYS A 187 0.69 12.09 2.55
CA LYS A 187 -0.08 13.12 3.25
C LYS A 187 -1.39 13.39 2.54
N ASP A 188 -2.27 14.09 3.24
CA ASP A 188 -3.52 14.62 2.70
C ASP A 188 -3.28 15.67 1.60
N SER A 189 -4.37 16.15 0.98
CA SER A 189 -4.32 17.03 -0.19
C SER A 189 -3.62 18.37 0.07
N THR A 190 -3.60 18.83 1.33
CA THR A 190 -2.92 20.06 1.80
C THR A 190 -1.42 19.85 2.05
N ASN A 191 -0.92 18.61 1.95
CA ASN A 191 0.45 18.21 2.27
C ASN A 191 0.82 18.44 3.76
N THR A 192 -0.17 18.42 4.66
CA THR A 192 0.02 18.74 6.08
C THR A 192 0.03 17.49 6.94
N HIS A 193 -1.02 16.67 6.85
CA HIS A 193 -1.26 15.57 7.76
C HIS A 193 -0.77 14.25 7.16
N VAL A 194 0.11 13.54 7.88
CA VAL A 194 0.56 12.20 7.49
C VAL A 194 -0.57 11.21 7.66
N LEU A 195 -0.90 10.49 6.58
CA LEU A 195 -1.91 9.44 6.54
C LEU A 195 -1.27 8.05 6.51
N TYR A 196 -0.22 7.91 5.69
CA TYR A 196 0.56 6.67 5.57
C TYR A 196 2.04 6.97 5.43
N ALA A 197 2.87 5.95 5.60
CA ALA A 197 4.26 5.99 5.15
C ALA A 197 4.71 4.64 4.58
N LEU A 198 5.36 4.66 3.41
CA LEU A 198 6.05 3.51 2.85
C LEU A 198 7.51 3.51 3.31
N GLN A 199 7.92 2.45 3.99
CA GLN A 199 9.31 2.23 4.38
C GLN A 199 9.99 1.20 3.47
N PHE A 200 11.25 1.46 3.11
CA PHE A 200 12.13 0.48 2.47
C PHE A 200 13.59 0.73 2.85
N VAL A 201 14.44 -0.28 2.64
CA VAL A 201 15.89 -0.19 2.85
C VAL A 201 16.57 -0.30 1.50
N TRP A 202 17.58 0.54 1.28
CA TRP A 202 18.38 0.53 0.07
C TRP A 202 19.86 0.71 0.40
N GLY A 203 20.70 0.04 -0.38
CA GLY A 203 22.15 0.21 -0.41
C GLY A 203 22.67 0.05 -1.84
N ASN A 204 23.91 0.47 -2.09
CA ASN A 204 24.48 0.48 -3.45
C ASN A 204 24.61 -0.93 -4.06
N GLU A 205 24.76 -1.96 -3.21
CA GLU A 205 25.07 -3.34 -3.63
C GLU A 205 23.85 -4.25 -3.67
N ALA A 206 22.78 -3.87 -2.98
CA ALA A 206 21.62 -4.70 -2.75
C ALA A 206 20.35 -4.04 -3.32
N PRO A 207 19.58 -4.76 -4.15
CA PRO A 207 18.29 -4.30 -4.64
C PRO A 207 17.29 -4.10 -3.49
N ILE A 208 16.34 -3.19 -3.67
CA ILE A 208 15.12 -3.14 -2.84
C ILE A 208 14.30 -4.41 -3.14
N VAL A 209 14.17 -5.30 -2.15
CA VAL A 209 13.43 -6.57 -2.26
C VAL A 209 12.06 -6.51 -1.59
N GLU A 210 11.86 -5.57 -0.68
CA GLU A 210 10.64 -5.40 0.09
C GLU A 210 10.42 -3.93 0.42
N THR A 211 9.15 -3.53 0.39
CA THR A 211 8.70 -2.25 0.92
C THR A 211 7.45 -2.49 1.76
N VAL A 212 7.20 -1.67 2.78
CA VAL A 212 6.04 -1.86 3.64
C VAL A 212 5.36 -0.53 3.95
N LEU A 213 4.08 -0.43 3.59
CA LEU A 213 3.19 0.68 3.87
C LEU A 213 2.61 0.55 5.28
N ARG A 214 2.60 1.65 6.04
CA ARG A 214 2.06 1.76 7.40
C ARG A 214 1.10 2.93 7.49
N ARG A 215 0.08 2.82 8.34
CA ARG A 215 -0.79 3.93 8.71
C ARG A 215 -0.08 4.84 9.71
N ALA A 216 -0.56 6.08 9.88
CA ALA A 216 0.07 7.08 10.74
C ALA A 216 0.22 6.65 12.23
N GLY A 217 -0.73 5.85 12.74
CA GLY A 217 -0.69 5.29 14.10
C GLY A 217 0.04 3.96 14.22
N GLU A 218 0.72 3.52 13.16
CA GLU A 218 1.15 2.13 13.00
C GLU A 218 2.59 2.04 12.50
N PHE A 219 3.45 3.00 12.85
CA PHE A 219 4.83 2.99 12.35
C PHE A 219 5.71 1.96 13.03
N LEU A 220 5.31 1.49 14.21
CA LEU A 220 6.10 0.57 15.01
C LEU A 220 6.15 -0.84 14.37
N PRO A 221 7.15 -1.65 14.74
CA PRO A 221 7.30 -3.00 14.19
C PRO A 221 6.03 -3.85 14.37
N GLN A 222 5.80 -4.82 13.47
CA GLN A 222 4.66 -5.77 13.50
C GLN A 222 3.27 -5.18 13.22
N ILE A 223 3.16 -3.85 13.07
CA ILE A 223 1.88 -3.16 12.82
C ILE A 223 1.87 -2.62 11.37
N GLY A 224 2.36 -3.41 10.40
CA GLY A 224 2.39 -3.00 8.99
C GLY A 224 1.02 -3.16 8.32
N ALA A 225 0.57 -2.16 7.56
CA ALA A 225 -0.71 -2.26 6.85
C ALA A 225 -0.60 -3.15 5.61
N THR A 226 0.42 -2.93 4.77
CA THR A 226 0.59 -3.65 3.51
C THR A 226 2.07 -3.81 3.15
N SER A 227 2.54 -5.04 2.93
CA SER A 227 3.90 -5.35 2.46
C SER A 227 3.89 -5.71 0.97
N VAL A 228 4.92 -5.28 0.26
CA VAL A 228 5.10 -5.54 -1.17
C VAL A 228 6.49 -6.12 -1.38
N ARG A 229 6.54 -7.37 -1.82
CA ARG A 229 7.76 -8.05 -2.23
C ARG A 229 8.01 -7.84 -3.71
N LEU A 230 9.25 -7.49 -4.05
CA LEU A 230 9.74 -7.25 -5.40
C LEU A 230 10.56 -8.47 -5.84
N GLN A 231 9.95 -9.35 -6.62
CA GLN A 231 10.61 -10.56 -7.11
C GLN A 231 11.09 -10.35 -8.53
N LYS A 232 12.41 -10.42 -8.74
CA LYS A 232 13.00 -10.30 -10.06
C LYS A 232 12.81 -11.56 -10.89
N MET A 233 12.44 -11.37 -12.14
CA MET A 233 12.24 -12.45 -13.12
C MET A 233 13.47 -12.61 -14.03
N LYS A 234 13.56 -13.75 -14.74
CA LYS A 234 14.67 -14.04 -15.67
C LYS A 234 14.86 -12.94 -16.73
N GLY A 235 13.78 -12.32 -17.21
CA GLY A 235 13.81 -11.23 -18.17
C GLY A 235 14.34 -9.90 -17.62
N GLY A 236 14.47 -9.77 -16.29
CA GLY A 236 14.87 -8.55 -15.60
C GLY A 236 13.72 -7.65 -15.18
N THR A 237 12.47 -7.99 -15.50
CA THR A 237 11.27 -7.40 -14.88
C THR A 237 11.13 -7.82 -13.41
N PHE A 238 10.18 -7.19 -12.71
CA PHE A 238 9.83 -7.54 -11.34
C PHE A 238 8.35 -7.87 -11.24
N ARG A 239 8.05 -9.01 -10.65
CA ARG A 239 6.73 -9.36 -10.12
C ARG A 239 6.57 -8.70 -8.75
N MET A 240 5.39 -8.15 -8.50
CA MET A 240 5.07 -7.57 -7.19
C MET A 240 4.08 -8.48 -6.48
N ILE A 241 4.43 -8.89 -5.27
CA ILE A 241 3.57 -9.73 -4.44
C ILE A 241 3.19 -8.91 -3.22
N THR A 242 1.94 -8.47 -3.19
CA THR A 242 1.39 -7.68 -2.09
C THR A 242 0.70 -8.58 -1.09
N ARG A 243 0.96 -8.35 0.20
CA ARG A 243 0.21 -8.92 1.32
C ARG A 243 -0.24 -7.80 2.25
N THR A 244 -1.43 -7.97 2.79
CA THR A 244 -2.07 -6.99 3.67
C THR A 244 -2.29 -7.65 5.03
N ILE A 245 -2.36 -6.87 6.10
CA ILE A 245 -2.76 -7.36 7.42
C ILE A 245 -4.17 -6.81 7.73
N PRO A 246 -5.14 -7.68 8.09
CA PRO A 246 -5.05 -9.14 8.20
C PRO A 246 -4.86 -9.80 6.83
N ASP A 247 -4.35 -11.04 6.81
CA ASP A 247 -4.06 -11.75 5.57
C ASP A 247 -5.37 -12.06 4.82
N MET A 248 -5.48 -11.55 3.60
CA MET A 248 -6.61 -11.74 2.68
C MET A 248 -6.14 -12.34 1.35
N GLY A 249 -5.06 -13.12 1.40
CA GLY A 249 -4.42 -13.71 0.24
C GLY A 249 -3.44 -12.75 -0.45
N ALA A 250 -2.44 -13.31 -1.12
CA ALA A 250 -1.46 -12.50 -1.82
C ALA A 250 -2.02 -11.98 -3.16
N ILE A 251 -1.77 -10.71 -3.47
CA ILE A 251 -2.05 -10.14 -4.79
C ILE A 251 -0.75 -10.18 -5.58
N THR A 252 -0.78 -10.82 -6.75
CA THR A 252 0.39 -10.94 -7.62
C THR A 252 0.19 -10.08 -8.85
N GLU A 253 1.01 -9.05 -9.02
CA GLU A 253 1.05 -8.26 -10.24
C GLU A 253 2.11 -8.78 -11.21
N ILE A 254 1.67 -9.10 -12.42
CA ILE A 254 2.50 -9.72 -13.46
C ILE A 254 2.66 -8.72 -14.61
N PRO A 255 3.91 -8.36 -14.99
CA PRO A 255 4.16 -7.54 -16.17
C PRO A 255 3.98 -8.35 -17.47
N ASP A 256 3.41 -7.71 -18.49
CA ASP A 256 3.33 -8.28 -19.84
C ASP A 256 4.75 -8.59 -20.36
N GLY A 257 4.94 -9.78 -20.93
CA GLY A 257 6.25 -10.19 -21.44
C GLY A 257 7.33 -10.36 -20.35
N GLU A 258 6.95 -10.76 -19.12
CA GLU A 258 7.85 -10.91 -17.96
C GLU A 258 9.16 -11.70 -18.23
N LEU A 259 9.13 -12.61 -19.20
CA LEU A 259 10.27 -13.46 -19.56
C LEU A 259 11.24 -12.80 -20.54
N GLN A 260 10.83 -11.73 -21.24
CA GLN A 260 11.54 -11.20 -22.40
C GLN A 260 11.84 -9.70 -22.33
N ARG A 261 11.29 -8.97 -21.36
CA ARG A 261 11.42 -7.51 -21.26
C ARG A 261 12.00 -7.09 -19.92
N LYS A 262 12.52 -5.86 -19.87
CA LYS A 262 12.86 -5.14 -18.63
C LYS A 262 11.80 -4.10 -18.24
N ASP A 263 10.78 -3.94 -19.09
CA ASP A 263 9.74 -2.94 -18.92
C ASP A 263 8.87 -3.25 -17.70
N TRP A 264 8.43 -2.20 -17.03
CA TRP A 264 7.54 -2.32 -15.87
C TRP A 264 6.06 -2.36 -16.26
N SER A 265 5.68 -2.05 -17.50
CA SER A 265 4.28 -1.87 -17.91
C SER A 265 3.99 -2.54 -19.26
N PRO A 266 2.74 -2.94 -19.56
CA PRO A 266 1.59 -3.04 -18.64
C PRO A 266 1.75 -4.12 -17.55
N ARG A 267 1.03 -3.97 -16.44
CA ARG A 267 0.92 -4.98 -15.37
C ARG A 267 -0.50 -5.35 -15.09
N ARG A 268 -0.74 -6.62 -14.84
CA ARG A 268 -2.08 -7.17 -14.61
C ARG A 268 -2.15 -7.87 -13.27
N PHE A 269 -3.28 -7.77 -12.62
CA PHE A 269 -3.57 -8.49 -11.39
C PHE A 269 -5.07 -8.73 -11.22
N GLU A 270 -5.41 -9.72 -10.39
CA GLU A 270 -6.77 -9.97 -9.94
C GLU A 270 -6.95 -9.37 -8.54
N TYR A 271 -8.06 -8.67 -8.31
CA TYR A 271 -8.51 -8.23 -7.00
C TYR A 271 -10.00 -8.48 -6.86
N GLY A 272 -10.42 -9.23 -5.83
CA GLY A 272 -11.84 -9.57 -5.64
C GLY A 272 -12.47 -10.25 -6.84
N GLY A 273 -11.71 -11.13 -7.53
CA GLY A 273 -12.17 -11.86 -8.73
C GLY A 273 -12.28 -11.02 -10.01
N ARG A 274 -11.86 -9.75 -9.97
CA ARG A 274 -11.90 -8.81 -11.10
C ARG A 274 -10.48 -8.50 -11.59
N ASN A 275 -10.36 -8.17 -12.86
CA ASN A 275 -9.07 -7.99 -13.53
C ASN A 275 -8.74 -6.50 -13.69
N PHE A 276 -7.53 -6.12 -13.30
CA PHE A 276 -7.05 -4.76 -13.39
C PHE A 276 -5.75 -4.69 -14.20
N VAL A 277 -5.51 -3.54 -14.82
CA VAL A 277 -4.30 -3.26 -15.56
C VAL A 277 -3.73 -1.89 -15.22
N TRP A 278 -2.42 -1.86 -14.95
CA TRP A 278 -1.63 -0.62 -14.92
C TRP A 278 -1.10 -0.32 -16.33
N LYS A 279 -1.37 0.88 -16.85
CA LYS A 279 -0.93 1.33 -18.17
C LYS A 279 -0.09 2.60 -18.06
N SER A 280 1.05 2.64 -18.76
CA SER A 280 1.84 3.86 -18.91
C SER A 280 1.20 4.83 -19.91
N ALA A 281 1.57 6.11 -19.86
CA ALA A 281 1.11 7.10 -20.84
C ALA A 281 1.46 6.69 -22.29
N ALA A 282 2.65 6.09 -22.47
CA ALA A 282 3.06 5.52 -23.76
C ALA A 282 2.15 4.35 -24.21
N ALA A 283 1.70 3.49 -23.29
CA ALA A 283 0.76 2.42 -23.58
C ALA A 283 -0.66 2.92 -23.88
N GLU A 284 -0.99 4.15 -23.49
CA GLU A 284 -2.22 4.86 -23.85
C GLU A 284 -2.10 5.63 -25.19
N GLY A 285 -0.97 5.52 -25.91
CA GLY A 285 -0.74 6.25 -27.16
C GLY A 285 -0.50 7.75 -26.98
N LYS A 286 -0.32 8.22 -25.74
CA LYS A 286 0.05 9.62 -25.44
C LYS A 286 1.56 9.76 -25.53
N LYS A 287 2.03 10.83 -26.18
CA LYS A 287 3.47 11.19 -26.16
C LYS A 287 3.83 11.62 -24.75
N GLU A 288 4.63 10.83 -24.04
CA GLU A 288 5.38 11.36 -22.90
C GLU A 288 6.25 12.52 -23.41
N GLY A 289 6.12 13.69 -22.78
CA GLY A 289 6.44 14.96 -23.42
C GLY A 289 7.84 15.09 -24.02
N GLY A 290 7.91 15.66 -25.23
CA GLY A 290 9.04 16.41 -25.78
C GLY A 290 10.37 15.70 -26.05
N MET A 291 11.20 16.31 -26.91
CA MET A 291 12.54 15.87 -27.31
C MET A 291 13.59 15.88 -26.16
N PHE A 292 13.17 16.23 -24.94
CA PHE A 292 13.92 16.11 -23.68
C PHE A 292 13.17 15.26 -22.63
N GLY A 293 12.23 14.43 -23.09
CA GLY A 293 11.31 13.65 -22.27
C GLY A 293 11.96 12.51 -21.49
N SER A 294 11.59 12.41 -20.22
CA SER A 294 11.68 11.22 -19.38
C SER A 294 13.05 10.83 -18.77
N PHE A 295 13.76 11.81 -18.19
CA PHE A 295 14.56 11.51 -16.98
C PHE A 295 13.63 11.58 -15.74
N GLY A 296 12.77 10.57 -15.59
CA GLY A 296 11.80 10.51 -14.51
C GLY A 296 10.89 9.29 -14.60
N ILE A 297 10.24 8.97 -13.48
CA ILE A 297 9.28 7.86 -13.38
C ILE A 297 8.03 8.18 -14.18
N ALA A 298 7.70 7.30 -15.12
CA ALA A 298 6.39 7.28 -15.77
C ALA A 298 5.37 6.71 -14.78
N TRP A 299 4.52 7.57 -14.23
CA TRP A 299 3.37 7.14 -13.46
C TRP A 299 2.45 6.32 -14.35
N GLU A 300 1.99 5.18 -13.83
CA GLU A 300 1.01 4.34 -14.53
C GLU A 300 -0.39 4.60 -13.97
N THR A 301 -1.38 4.49 -14.84
CA THR A 301 -2.79 4.65 -14.53
C THR A 301 -3.46 3.28 -14.42
N LEU A 302 -4.28 3.09 -13.39
CA LEU A 302 -5.06 1.88 -13.17
C LEU A 302 -6.40 1.93 -13.89
N TYR A 303 -6.75 0.81 -14.51
CA TYR A 303 -8.07 0.57 -15.07
C TYR A 303 -8.57 -0.83 -14.70
N GLU A 304 -9.89 -1.00 -14.63
CA GLU A 304 -10.52 -2.31 -14.66
C GLU A 304 -10.63 -2.79 -16.12
N THR A 305 -10.53 -4.10 -16.32
CA THR A 305 -10.55 -4.73 -17.65
C THR A 305 -11.62 -5.81 -17.74
N LYS A 306 -12.30 -5.84 -18.89
CA LYS A 306 -13.31 -6.85 -19.21
C LYS A 306 -12.73 -8.07 -19.90
N ARG A 307 -11.89 -7.83 -20.91
CA ARG A 307 -11.26 -8.88 -21.71
C ARG A 307 -9.78 -8.57 -21.89
N VAL A 308 -8.97 -9.61 -21.89
CA VAL A 308 -7.54 -9.56 -22.18
C VAL A 308 -7.22 -10.62 -23.23
N TRP A 309 -6.49 -10.27 -24.28
CA TRP A 309 -6.09 -11.21 -25.34
C TRP A 309 -4.66 -10.93 -25.81
N ALA A 310 -4.01 -11.93 -26.41
CA ALA A 310 -2.68 -11.74 -26.96
C ALA A 310 -2.73 -10.78 -28.15
N LYS A 311 -1.82 -9.80 -28.19
CA LYS A 311 -1.73 -8.87 -29.31
C LYS A 311 -1.36 -9.63 -30.59
N THR A 312 -2.16 -9.46 -31.64
CA THR A 312 -1.92 -10.11 -32.94
C THR A 312 -0.52 -9.75 -33.47
N GLY A 313 0.26 -10.78 -33.82
CA GLY A 313 1.63 -10.62 -34.32
C GLY A 313 2.70 -10.35 -33.25
N SER A 314 2.36 -10.28 -31.97
CA SER A 314 3.34 -10.08 -30.90
C SER A 314 4.12 -11.36 -30.59
N ARG A 315 5.43 -11.35 -30.83
CA ARG A 315 6.36 -12.40 -30.37
C ARG A 315 6.80 -12.25 -28.91
N THR A 316 6.49 -11.11 -28.29
CA THR A 316 7.01 -10.73 -26.97
C THR A 316 6.01 -10.88 -25.82
N GLY A 317 4.92 -11.62 -26.04
CA GLY A 317 3.87 -11.82 -25.03
C GLY A 317 3.10 -10.55 -24.63
N LYS A 318 3.00 -9.54 -25.51
CA LYS A 318 2.15 -8.37 -25.28
C LYS A 318 0.68 -8.77 -25.30
N MET A 319 -0.09 -8.19 -24.39
CA MET A 319 -1.52 -8.36 -24.33
C MET A 319 -2.23 -7.06 -24.71
N GLU A 320 -3.43 -7.18 -25.25
CA GLU A 320 -4.40 -6.11 -25.45
C GLU A 320 -5.56 -6.31 -24.47
N ASP A 321 -6.25 -5.22 -24.15
CA ASP A 321 -7.34 -5.21 -23.19
C ASP A 321 -8.48 -4.28 -23.59
N GLU A 322 -9.67 -4.64 -23.11
CA GLU A 322 -10.88 -3.81 -23.12
C GLU A 322 -11.04 -3.18 -21.72
N ILE A 323 -10.82 -1.87 -21.62
CA ILE A 323 -10.98 -1.08 -20.40
C ILE A 323 -12.47 -0.87 -20.10
N VAL A 324 -12.84 -0.94 -18.83
CA VAL A 324 -14.18 -0.60 -18.33
C VAL A 324 -14.10 0.56 -17.35
N GLY A 325 -15.04 1.50 -17.49
CA GLY A 325 -15.21 2.61 -16.55
C GLY A 325 -14.08 3.65 -16.60
N PRO A 326 -14.06 4.57 -15.61
CA PRO A 326 -13.02 5.60 -15.52
C PRO A 326 -11.69 5.03 -15.01
N ARG A 327 -10.61 5.82 -15.13
CA ARG A 327 -9.36 5.55 -14.42
C ARG A 327 -9.60 5.50 -12.91
N LEU A 328 -8.94 4.57 -12.24
CA LEU A 328 -9.13 4.33 -10.80
C LEU A 328 -8.02 4.95 -9.94
N CYS A 329 -6.77 4.94 -10.42
CA CYS A 329 -5.61 5.47 -9.70
C CYS A 329 -4.56 5.96 -10.70
N TRP A 330 -3.96 7.13 -10.46
CA TRP A 330 -2.89 7.68 -11.29
C TRP A 330 -1.95 8.55 -10.45
N GLY A 331 -0.78 8.88 -10.98
CA GLY A 331 0.20 9.72 -10.29
C GLY A 331 0.77 10.82 -11.17
N GLU A 332 1.35 11.83 -10.52
CA GLU A 332 1.91 13.03 -11.16
C GLU A 332 3.24 13.41 -10.49
N LYS A 333 4.20 13.94 -11.28
CA LYS A 333 5.49 14.45 -10.78
C LYS A 333 5.33 15.94 -10.44
N LYS A 334 5.86 16.37 -9.30
CA LYS A 334 5.66 17.70 -8.69
C LYS A 334 4.18 17.93 -8.33
N GLY A 335 3.84 17.62 -7.09
CA GLY A 335 2.53 17.95 -6.54
C GLY A 335 2.40 19.44 -6.25
N GLY A 336 1.15 19.92 -6.13
CA GLY A 336 0.89 21.19 -5.47
C GLY A 336 1.37 21.17 -4.02
N ASN A 337 1.53 22.34 -3.40
CA ASN A 337 1.89 22.49 -1.98
C ASN A 337 3.25 21.84 -1.60
N SER A 338 4.29 22.07 -2.41
CA SER A 338 5.68 21.60 -2.19
C SER A 338 5.90 20.07 -2.11
N ALA A 339 4.91 19.26 -2.52
CA ALA A 339 5.05 17.81 -2.58
C ALA A 339 5.92 17.36 -3.76
N ASP A 340 6.75 16.34 -3.55
CA ASP A 340 7.61 15.77 -4.60
C ASP A 340 6.76 15.11 -5.69
N HIS A 341 5.70 14.42 -5.26
CA HIS A 341 4.77 13.71 -6.14
C HIS A 341 3.33 13.79 -5.61
N SER A 342 2.38 13.40 -6.45
CA SER A 342 0.99 13.20 -6.03
C SER A 342 0.44 11.91 -6.61
N ILE A 343 -0.41 11.24 -5.83
CA ILE A 343 -1.18 10.07 -6.25
C ILE A 343 -2.65 10.43 -6.08
N HIS A 344 -3.44 10.16 -7.10
CA HIS A 344 -4.87 10.43 -7.13
C HIS A 344 -5.63 9.12 -7.27
N MET A 345 -6.75 9.03 -6.59
CA MET A 345 -7.65 7.89 -6.65
C MET A 345 -9.08 8.37 -6.79
N VAL A 346 -9.88 7.67 -7.60
CA VAL A 346 -11.32 7.93 -7.68
C VAL A 346 -11.97 7.74 -6.30
N GLY A 347 -13.02 8.51 -6.01
CA GLY A 347 -13.78 8.34 -4.76
C GLY A 347 -14.54 7.01 -4.73
N GLY A 348 -14.79 6.49 -3.54
CA GLY A 348 -15.54 5.24 -3.34
C GLY A 348 -14.71 3.94 -3.41
N LEU A 349 -13.38 4.05 -3.53
CA LEU A 349 -12.51 2.89 -3.33
C LEU A 349 -12.43 2.52 -1.84
N ASP A 350 -12.60 1.24 -1.54
CA ASP A 350 -12.41 0.73 -0.19
C ASP A 350 -10.94 0.89 0.28
N LEU A 351 -10.76 1.00 1.60
CA LEU A 351 -9.51 1.39 2.25
C LEU A 351 -8.37 0.41 1.97
N TYR A 352 -8.62 -0.90 2.05
CA TYR A 352 -7.60 -1.91 1.77
C TYR A 352 -7.19 -1.93 0.30
N PHE A 353 -8.11 -1.67 -0.63
CA PHE A 353 -7.73 -1.51 -2.02
C PHE A 353 -6.89 -0.25 -2.21
N ARG A 354 -7.27 0.89 -1.62
CA ARG A 354 -6.45 2.12 -1.64
C ARG A 354 -5.04 1.89 -1.09
N GLU A 355 -4.91 1.16 0.01
CA GLU A 355 -3.62 0.81 0.61
C GLU A 355 -2.76 -0.07 -0.31
N HIS A 356 -3.35 -1.07 -0.96
CA HIS A 356 -2.66 -1.86 -1.97
C HIS A 356 -2.16 -0.98 -3.12
N LEU A 357 -3.01 -0.11 -3.66
CA LEU A 357 -2.65 0.78 -4.76
C LEU A 357 -1.54 1.77 -4.37
N LEU A 358 -1.60 2.36 -3.18
CA LEU A 358 -0.54 3.21 -2.62
C LEU A 358 0.76 2.44 -2.47
N ALA A 359 0.71 1.25 -1.87
CA ALA A 359 1.88 0.44 -1.63
C ALA A 359 2.60 0.13 -2.95
N VAL A 360 1.87 -0.38 -3.96
CA VAL A 360 2.45 -0.73 -5.27
C VAL A 360 3.05 0.47 -5.99
N GLN A 361 2.31 1.58 -6.09
CA GLN A 361 2.78 2.78 -6.78
C GLN A 361 4.03 3.36 -6.11
N LEU A 362 4.07 3.36 -4.77
CA LEU A 362 5.23 3.85 -4.03
C LEU A 362 6.41 2.88 -4.08
N SER A 363 6.21 1.56 -4.09
CA SER A 363 7.30 0.59 -4.30
C SER A 363 7.97 0.77 -5.65
N ARG A 364 7.17 1.08 -6.68
CA ARG A 364 7.67 1.38 -8.03
C ARG A 364 8.45 2.68 -8.04
N LEU A 365 7.90 3.72 -7.40
CA LEU A 365 8.61 4.98 -7.19
C LEU A 365 9.96 4.75 -6.52
N ALA A 366 9.98 3.93 -5.46
CA ALA A 366 11.19 3.61 -4.69
C ALA A 366 12.24 2.93 -5.57
N ARG A 367 11.85 1.89 -6.32
CA ARG A 367 12.79 1.14 -7.16
C ARG A 367 13.38 1.97 -8.30
N ALA A 368 12.56 2.82 -8.91
CA ALA A 368 13.02 3.66 -10.00
C ALA A 368 13.83 4.88 -9.52
N SER A 369 13.56 5.38 -8.32
CA SER A 369 14.33 6.48 -7.71
C SER A 369 15.67 6.00 -7.12
N TYR A 370 15.72 4.76 -6.66
CA TYR A 370 16.89 4.17 -6.00
C TYR A 370 17.27 2.81 -6.63
N PRO A 371 17.73 2.80 -7.90
CA PRO A 371 18.23 1.58 -8.52
C PRO A 371 19.54 1.14 -7.85
N PRO A 372 19.80 -0.18 -7.70
CA PRO A 372 21.10 -0.66 -7.23
C PRO A 372 22.19 -0.38 -8.29
N GLN A 373 23.42 -0.09 -7.85
CA GLN A 373 24.55 0.10 -8.77
C GLN A 373 25.05 -1.24 -9.33
N LYS A 374 25.00 -2.29 -8.50
CA LYS A 374 25.36 -3.66 -8.87
C LYS A 374 24.15 -4.56 -8.72
N ASP A 375 23.91 -5.34 -9.75
CA ASP A 375 22.84 -6.32 -9.79
C ASP A 375 23.39 -7.69 -9.36
N THR A 376 23.37 -7.97 -8.07
CA THR A 376 23.91 -9.21 -7.51
C THR A 376 22.91 -10.35 -7.72
N LYS A 377 23.18 -11.19 -8.74
CA LYS A 377 22.44 -12.44 -9.01
C LYS A 377 22.62 -13.41 -7.82
N GLY A 378 21.79 -13.31 -6.79
CA GLY A 378 21.82 -14.24 -5.64
C GLY A 378 21.14 -13.74 -4.37
N LEU A 379 21.21 -12.43 -4.08
CA LEU A 379 20.65 -11.88 -2.84
C LEU A 379 19.11 -11.97 -2.81
N GLU A 380 18.48 -11.79 -3.98
CA GLU A 380 17.01 -11.83 -4.14
C GLU A 380 16.43 -13.25 -4.04
N VAL A 381 17.24 -14.29 -4.30
CA VAL A 381 16.84 -15.71 -4.15
C VAL A 381 16.95 -16.15 -2.68
N ALA A 382 17.92 -15.61 -1.93
CA ALA A 382 18.13 -15.91 -0.51
C ALA A 382 17.10 -15.23 0.42
N THR A 383 16.47 -14.12 -0.01
CA THR A 383 15.41 -13.42 0.75
C THR A 383 14.01 -14.05 0.62
N THR A 384 13.91 -15.23 0.01
CA THR A 384 12.65 -15.99 -0.10
C THR A 384 12.12 -16.47 1.26
N GLY A 385 12.95 -16.48 2.31
CA GLY A 385 12.62 -17.00 3.64
C GLY A 385 11.82 -16.07 4.56
N LEU A 386 12.20 -14.80 4.72
CA LEU A 386 11.45 -13.76 5.45
C LEU A 386 12.04 -12.39 5.07
N GLY A 387 11.17 -11.39 4.90
CA GLY A 387 11.58 -10.03 4.54
C GLY A 387 12.45 -9.41 5.63
N TRP A 388 13.49 -8.65 5.28
CA TRP A 388 14.40 -8.10 6.27
C TRP A 388 13.70 -7.11 7.22
N LEU A 389 12.64 -6.45 6.75
CA LEU A 389 11.79 -5.59 7.59
C LEU A 389 10.86 -6.41 8.49
N SER A 390 10.44 -7.62 8.06
CA SER A 390 9.68 -8.55 8.91
C SER A 390 10.56 -9.25 9.95
N LEU A 391 11.81 -9.58 9.61
CA LEU A 391 12.81 -10.14 10.53
C LEU A 391 13.32 -9.11 11.54
N ALA A 392 13.52 -7.86 11.10
CA ALA A 392 13.87 -6.78 12.01
C ALA A 392 12.73 -6.49 13.01
N SER A 393 11.47 -6.75 12.62
CA SER A 393 10.33 -6.63 13.52
C SER A 393 10.11 -7.81 14.47
N SER A 394 10.62 -9.00 14.17
CA SER A 394 10.49 -10.19 15.04
C SER A 394 11.56 -10.26 16.14
N LEU A 395 12.56 -9.37 16.12
CA LEU A 395 13.65 -9.29 17.10
C LEU A 395 13.51 -8.08 18.05
N ALA A 396 12.31 -7.49 18.15
CA ALA A 396 11.99 -6.39 19.05
C ALA A 396 11.32 -6.89 20.33
#